data_AF-A0A965Y9R4-F1
#
_entry.id   AF-A0A965Y9R4-F1
#
_cell.length_a   1.000
_cell.length_b   1.000
_cell.length_c   1.000
_cell.angle_alpha   90.00
_cell.angle_beta   90.00
_cell.angle_gamma   90.00
#
_symmetry.space_group_name_H-M   'P 1'
#
loop_
_entity.id
_entity.type
_entity.pdbx_description
1 polymer ?
#
loop_
_entity_poly.entity_id
_entity_poly.type
_entity_poly.pdbx_seq_one_letter_code
_entity_poly.pdbx_strand_id
1 'polypeptide(L)'
;MNRIVHFTLGSIKKNSNKKPMFSFESYFIDFHRDICKTLNAHLAESNANLCLPRGLSINILLDVLFVHLLDISLKFIDGESYLTYIWRKYLNEKVKTTNFYSYFIDNCPDAVKNIIDFTDINSKTSLKIDDNIFEQIINLYIETEFTLIESKFTTDKKLISPQILSDIYENIINANDNPDIKTNYGIFYTPFYEIDLMCKLSIVDNISNNFGDQLKADFYDLIFEESIKNKNHILIKIANKAEIKELYNHIIDIKVLDPSCGCGSFLIRMFYVLLDLRKCFETYLNIDKNLYDIKSEIVFNNLYGVDIINEATRITEKRLLLAILCEYKAPKDKDFLDFRFNIICGDSLLQKTDEYKLPNLKEILNYNGNISPKIRELRDLKLGFINKIGDKQNNIEKIAHEKNNIFIKLLKSNLSKQKGLDKLLKYLSSNGNNFIWEKDFIEIFFSEKQGFDIVIGNPPYVRQEFIDNKMNLGGKYTSYKQSLINSIYRLYPEFFNFGCVPILMKCRD
;
A
#
# COMPACT_ATOMS: atom_id res chain seq x y z
N MET A 1 -48.28 2.28 17.03
CA MET A 1 -48.97 2.77 15.82
C MET A 1 -47.97 3.51 14.97
N ASN A 2 -47.69 2.99 13.78
CA ASN A 2 -46.68 3.44 12.84
C ASN A 2 -46.92 4.88 12.37
N ARG A 3 -45.86 5.71 12.36
CA ARG A 3 -45.75 6.87 11.46
C ARG A 3 -44.38 6.80 10.78
N ILE A 4 -44.36 6.11 9.64
CA ILE A 4 -43.29 6.16 8.65
C ILE A 4 -43.44 7.50 7.94
N VAL A 5 -42.42 8.35 8.01
CA VAL A 5 -42.35 9.59 7.23
C VAL A 5 -41.62 9.26 5.93
N HIS A 6 -42.37 9.19 4.82
CA HIS A 6 -41.79 9.15 3.47
C HIS A 6 -41.34 10.56 3.07
N PHE A 7 -40.02 10.76 2.92
CA PHE A 7 -39.52 11.92 2.18
C PHE A 7 -39.46 11.58 0.69
N THR A 8 -40.26 12.28 -0.09
CA THR A 8 -40.20 12.27 -1.55
C THR A 8 -39.05 13.18 -1.98
N LEU A 9 -38.03 12.62 -2.63
CA LEU A 9 -36.93 13.40 -3.22
C LEU A 9 -37.49 14.41 -4.22
N GLY A 10 -37.34 15.69 -3.88
CA GLY A 10 -37.65 16.81 -4.75
C GLY A 10 -36.84 16.73 -6.05
N SER A 11 -37.55 16.85 -7.16
CA SER A 11 -37.06 16.84 -8.52
C SER A 11 -35.87 17.78 -8.75
N ILE A 12 -34.67 17.23 -8.91
CA ILE A 12 -33.58 17.91 -9.63
C ILE A 12 -33.98 17.90 -11.11
N LYS A 13 -34.19 19.10 -11.68
CA LYS A 13 -34.60 19.30 -13.07
C LYS A 13 -33.68 18.52 -14.04
N LYS A 14 -34.26 17.55 -14.74
CA LYS A 14 -33.69 16.94 -15.95
C LYS A 14 -33.58 18.03 -17.03
N ASN A 15 -32.40 18.62 -17.18
CA ASN A 15 -32.04 19.22 -18.45
C ASN A 15 -31.59 18.11 -19.39
N SER A 16 -32.51 17.72 -20.26
CA SER A 16 -32.31 16.84 -21.41
C SER A 16 -31.40 17.54 -22.43
N ASN A 17 -30.11 17.26 -22.37
CA ASN A 17 -29.22 17.29 -23.54
C ASN A 17 -28.00 16.42 -23.23
N LYS A 18 -27.98 15.22 -23.83
CA LYS A 18 -26.88 14.24 -23.92
C LYS A 18 -25.81 14.34 -22.82
N LYS A 19 -26.08 13.79 -21.63
CA LYS A 19 -25.02 13.43 -20.67
C LYS A 19 -24.54 12.02 -20.97
N PRO A 20 -23.22 11.75 -21.02
CA PRO A 20 -22.72 10.40 -21.15
C PRO A 20 -23.17 9.59 -19.93
N MET A 21 -23.44 8.30 -20.14
CA MET A 21 -23.89 7.38 -19.11
C MET A 21 -22.72 7.12 -18.15
N PHE A 22 -22.52 8.00 -17.18
CA PHE A 22 -21.47 7.87 -16.17
C PHE A 22 -21.69 6.60 -15.34
N SER A 23 -20.63 5.85 -15.06
CA SER A 23 -20.70 4.73 -14.12
C SER A 23 -21.04 5.26 -12.71
N PHE A 24 -21.68 4.44 -11.88
CA PHE A 24 -21.98 4.81 -10.49
C PHE A 24 -20.70 5.19 -9.72
N GLU A 25 -19.60 4.48 -9.98
CA GLU A 25 -18.26 4.79 -9.48
C GLU A 25 -17.78 6.20 -9.89
N SER A 26 -18.03 6.61 -11.14
CA SER A 26 -17.69 7.99 -11.58
C SER A 26 -18.47 9.04 -10.80
N TYR A 27 -19.77 8.79 -10.56
CA TYR A 27 -20.60 9.67 -9.73
C TYR A 27 -20.09 9.74 -8.29
N PHE A 28 -19.70 8.61 -7.70
CA PHE A 28 -19.14 8.54 -6.35
C PHE A 28 -17.84 9.34 -6.24
N ILE A 29 -16.93 9.21 -7.23
CA ILE A 29 -15.68 9.98 -7.31
C ILE A 29 -15.97 11.48 -7.45
N ASP A 30 -16.88 11.86 -8.34
CA ASP A 30 -17.24 13.26 -8.55
C ASP A 30 -17.84 13.90 -7.30
N PHE A 31 -18.68 13.17 -6.58
CA PHE A 31 -19.19 13.61 -5.28
C PHE A 31 -18.07 13.90 -4.28
N HIS A 32 -17.11 12.97 -4.11
CA HIS A 32 -15.99 13.18 -3.18
C HIS A 32 -15.11 14.35 -3.59
N ARG A 33 -14.92 14.55 -4.88
CA ARG A 33 -14.19 15.69 -5.43
C ARG A 33 -14.85 17.02 -5.04
N ASP A 34 -16.16 17.12 -5.18
CA ASP A 34 -16.92 18.34 -4.87
C ASP A 34 -17.02 18.59 -3.35
N ILE A 35 -17.18 17.51 -2.56
CA ILE A 35 -17.07 17.58 -1.10
C ILE A 35 -15.67 18.06 -0.68
N CYS A 36 -14.60 17.56 -1.31
CA CYS A 36 -13.23 17.99 -1.00
C CYS A 36 -13.02 19.48 -1.29
N LYS A 37 -13.55 20.00 -2.41
CA LYS A 37 -13.52 21.44 -2.71
C LYS A 37 -14.25 22.26 -1.66
N THR A 38 -15.44 21.81 -1.26
CA THR A 38 -16.26 22.47 -0.22
C THR A 38 -15.51 22.49 1.12
N LEU A 39 -14.91 21.35 1.49
CA LEU A 39 -14.12 21.22 2.71
C LEU A 39 -12.88 22.13 2.68
N ASN A 40 -12.18 22.24 1.55
CA ASN A 40 -11.05 23.15 1.40
C ASN A 40 -11.45 24.62 1.58
N ALA A 41 -12.56 25.05 0.97
CA ALA A 41 -13.07 26.41 1.13
C ALA A 41 -13.41 26.71 2.59
N HIS A 42 -14.13 25.79 3.25
CA HIS A 42 -14.49 25.94 4.66
C HIS A 42 -13.26 25.95 5.58
N LEU A 43 -12.29 25.07 5.33
CA LEU A 43 -11.05 25.02 6.11
C LEU A 43 -10.25 26.33 5.96
N ALA A 44 -10.18 26.90 4.77
CA ALA A 44 -9.52 28.19 4.53
C ALA A 44 -10.20 29.35 5.26
N GLU A 45 -11.54 29.37 5.29
CA GLU A 45 -12.32 30.42 5.95
C GLU A 45 -12.32 30.28 7.48
N SER A 46 -12.72 29.11 7.98
CA SER A 46 -12.94 28.86 9.41
C SER A 46 -11.66 28.68 10.22
N ASN A 47 -10.54 28.40 9.55
CA ASN A 47 -9.26 28.07 10.20
C ASN A 47 -8.09 28.88 9.62
N ALA A 48 -8.35 30.09 9.09
CA ALA A 48 -7.35 30.96 8.45
C ALA A 48 -6.07 31.20 9.28
N ASN A 49 -6.18 31.18 10.61
CA ASN A 49 -5.05 31.37 11.53
C ASN A 49 -4.26 30.07 11.84
N LEU A 50 -4.70 28.92 11.34
CA LEU A 50 -4.06 27.62 11.54
C LEU A 50 -3.23 27.25 10.30
N CYS A 51 -1.96 26.93 10.49
CA CYS A 51 -1.12 26.38 9.42
C CYS A 51 -1.53 24.92 9.15
N LEU A 52 -2.52 24.69 8.29
CA LEU A 52 -3.05 23.35 7.98
C LEU A 52 -2.12 22.55 7.06
N PRO A 53 -1.99 21.22 7.26
CA PRO A 53 -1.28 20.35 6.33
C PRO A 53 -1.90 20.42 4.92
N ARG A 54 -1.06 20.30 3.89
CA ARG A 54 -1.54 20.11 2.51
C ARG A 54 -2.25 18.76 2.41
N GLY A 55 -3.34 18.71 1.64
CA GLY A 55 -4.11 17.47 1.45
C GLY A 55 -4.99 17.05 2.64
N LEU A 56 -5.08 17.86 3.71
CA LEU A 56 -5.87 17.53 4.91
C LEU A 56 -7.31 17.13 4.59
N SER A 57 -7.98 17.85 3.69
CA SER A 57 -9.35 17.55 3.26
C SER A 57 -9.48 16.16 2.62
N ILE A 58 -8.48 15.75 1.84
CA ILE A 58 -8.43 14.42 1.23
C ILE A 58 -8.29 13.36 2.31
N ASN A 59 -7.37 13.57 3.26
CA ASN A 59 -7.13 12.64 4.37
C ASN A 59 -8.40 12.44 5.23
N ILE A 60 -9.11 13.53 5.56
CA ILE A 60 -10.38 13.47 6.30
C ILE A 60 -11.38 12.57 5.58
N LEU A 61 -11.58 12.76 4.27
CA LEU A 61 -12.54 11.97 3.49
C LEU A 61 -12.12 10.50 3.39
N LEU A 62 -10.84 10.25 3.11
CA LEU A 62 -10.31 8.89 3.00
C LEU A 62 -10.32 8.14 4.34
N ASP A 63 -10.15 8.83 5.46
CA ASP A 63 -10.27 8.22 6.80
C ASP A 63 -11.70 7.80 7.09
N VAL A 64 -12.67 8.69 6.86
CA VAL A 64 -14.10 8.37 7.08
C VAL A 64 -14.55 7.23 6.16
N LEU A 65 -14.15 7.26 4.87
CA LEU A 65 -14.43 6.18 3.93
C LEU A 65 -13.78 4.87 4.33
N PHE A 66 -12.52 4.92 4.75
CA PHE A 66 -11.80 3.72 5.19
C PHE A 66 -12.45 3.10 6.43
N VAL A 67 -12.85 3.89 7.43
CA VAL A 67 -13.57 3.38 8.60
C VAL A 67 -14.91 2.75 8.21
N HIS A 68 -15.60 3.34 7.23
CA HIS A 68 -16.82 2.72 6.70
C HIS A 68 -16.56 1.35 6.08
N LEU A 69 -15.56 1.24 5.19
CA LEU A 69 -15.18 -0.05 4.58
C LEU A 69 -14.73 -1.07 5.63
N LEU A 70 -14.06 -0.61 6.67
CA LEU A 70 -13.61 -1.43 7.78
C LEU A 70 -14.78 -1.94 8.63
N ASP A 71 -15.78 -1.10 8.90
CA ASP A 71 -17.01 -1.49 9.58
C ASP A 71 -17.80 -2.54 8.78
N ILE A 72 -17.84 -2.43 7.45
CA ILE A 72 -18.46 -3.46 6.59
C ILE A 72 -17.75 -4.82 6.77
N SER A 73 -16.43 -4.80 6.98
CA SER A 73 -15.62 -6.01 7.20
C SER A 73 -15.83 -6.60 8.60
N LEU A 74 -15.80 -5.75 9.63
CA LEU A 74 -15.69 -6.18 11.02
C LEU A 74 -17.03 -6.18 11.77
N LYS A 75 -18.03 -5.47 11.24
CA LYS A 75 -19.32 -5.18 11.87
C LYS A 75 -19.14 -4.70 13.30
N PHE A 76 -18.68 -3.46 13.46
CA PHE A 76 -18.44 -2.93 14.81
C PHE A 76 -19.70 -2.94 15.67
N ILE A 77 -20.86 -2.82 15.02
CA ILE A 77 -22.16 -2.77 15.67
C ILE A 77 -23.09 -3.77 14.97
N ASP A 78 -23.74 -4.61 15.77
CA ASP A 78 -24.71 -5.58 15.25
C ASP A 78 -25.96 -4.85 14.74
N GLY A 79 -26.28 -5.06 13.46
CA GLY A 79 -27.54 -4.61 12.85
C GLY A 79 -27.58 -3.15 12.37
N GLU A 80 -26.49 -2.39 12.51
CA GLU A 80 -26.39 -1.00 12.03
C GLU A 80 -24.95 -0.65 11.62
N SER A 81 -24.78 0.22 10.63
CA SER A 81 -23.47 0.80 10.28
C SER A 81 -22.93 1.67 11.42
N TYR A 82 -21.65 1.53 11.73
CA TYR A 82 -20.95 2.32 12.74
C TYR A 82 -21.05 3.82 12.47
N LEU A 83 -20.96 4.25 11.20
CA LEU A 83 -21.11 5.66 10.84
C LEU A 83 -22.51 6.20 11.18
N THR A 84 -23.56 5.43 10.90
CA THR A 84 -24.94 5.81 11.24
C THR A 84 -25.13 5.89 12.74
N TYR A 85 -24.62 4.89 13.47
CA TYR A 85 -24.67 4.88 14.93
C TYR A 85 -23.96 6.09 15.54
N ILE A 86 -22.71 6.36 15.12
CA ILE A 86 -21.90 7.41 15.72
C ILE A 86 -22.43 8.80 15.36
N TRP A 87 -22.98 8.97 14.16
CA TRP A 87 -23.70 10.18 13.76
C TRP A 87 -24.91 10.45 14.63
N ARG A 88 -25.76 9.44 14.86
CA ARG A 88 -26.92 9.57 15.76
C ARG A 88 -26.49 9.92 17.18
N LYS A 89 -25.45 9.26 17.69
CA LYS A 89 -24.91 9.54 19.02
C LYS A 89 -24.38 10.97 19.13
N TYR A 90 -23.65 11.44 18.12
CA TYR A 90 -23.18 12.82 18.01
C TYR A 90 -24.33 13.82 18.06
N LEU A 91 -25.39 13.64 17.26
CA LEU A 91 -26.55 14.55 17.24
C LEU A 91 -27.23 14.66 18.62
N ASN A 92 -27.28 13.58 19.38
CA ASN A 92 -27.83 13.57 20.74
C ASN A 92 -26.92 14.27 21.77
N GLU A 93 -25.60 14.23 21.55
CA GLU A 93 -24.58 14.77 22.47
C GLU A 93 -23.98 16.11 21.99
N LYS A 94 -24.50 16.67 20.89
CA LYS A 94 -23.92 17.80 20.13
C LYS A 94 -23.55 19.01 20.97
N VAL A 95 -24.25 19.22 22.09
CA VAL A 95 -23.98 20.31 23.05
C VAL A 95 -22.58 20.23 23.68
N LYS A 96 -21.95 19.04 23.70
CA LYS A 96 -20.68 18.79 24.41
C LYS A 96 -19.43 18.83 23.52
N THR A 97 -19.58 18.92 22.20
CA THR A 97 -18.50 18.72 21.22
C THR A 97 -18.50 19.78 20.13
N THR A 98 -17.34 20.05 19.53
CA THR A 98 -17.13 21.18 18.60
C THR A 98 -17.60 20.91 17.17
N ASN A 99 -17.43 19.68 16.66
CA ASN A 99 -17.88 19.24 15.33
C ASN A 99 -17.95 17.70 15.28
N PHE A 100 -18.61 17.14 14.27
CA PHE A 100 -18.74 15.69 14.12
C PHE A 100 -17.40 14.95 13.96
N TYR A 101 -16.45 15.47 13.18
CA TYR A 101 -15.21 14.77 12.88
C TYR A 101 -14.33 14.53 14.11
N SER A 102 -14.21 15.54 14.99
CA SER A 102 -13.52 15.40 16.28
C SER A 102 -14.22 14.33 17.13
N TYR A 103 -15.55 14.36 17.19
CA TYR A 103 -16.32 13.35 17.91
C TYR A 103 -16.11 11.94 17.35
N PHE A 104 -16.07 11.82 16.03
CA PHE A 104 -15.83 10.57 15.31
C PHE A 104 -14.46 9.98 15.65
N ILE A 105 -13.39 10.79 15.67
CA ILE A 105 -12.05 10.34 16.07
C ILE A 105 -12.06 9.87 17.53
N ASP A 106 -12.61 10.69 18.44
CA ASP A 106 -12.62 10.41 19.87
C ASP A 106 -13.40 9.13 20.22
N ASN A 107 -14.47 8.85 19.48
CA ASN A 107 -15.33 7.68 19.70
C ASN A 107 -15.07 6.53 18.73
N CYS A 108 -14.03 6.62 17.89
CA CYS A 108 -13.61 5.54 17.01
C CYS A 108 -13.28 4.30 17.87
N PRO A 109 -13.70 3.07 17.49
CA PRO A 109 -13.39 1.88 18.26
C PRO A 109 -11.88 1.73 18.42
N ASP A 110 -11.41 1.27 19.58
CA ASP A 110 -9.96 1.17 19.84
C ASP A 110 -9.26 0.27 18.81
N ALA A 111 -9.96 -0.78 18.38
CA ALA A 111 -9.67 -1.57 17.18
C ALA A 111 -9.21 -0.75 15.97
N VAL A 112 -9.97 0.29 15.64
CA VAL A 112 -9.77 1.19 14.50
C VAL A 112 -8.72 2.23 14.81
N LYS A 113 -8.69 2.75 16.04
CA LYS A 113 -7.62 3.63 16.52
C LYS A 113 -6.26 2.94 16.51
N ASN A 114 -6.21 1.61 16.64
CA ASN A 114 -4.97 0.83 16.52
C ASN A 114 -4.50 0.76 15.06
N ILE A 115 -5.42 0.81 14.11
CA ILE A 115 -5.17 0.70 12.67
C ILE A 115 -4.86 2.06 12.03
N ILE A 116 -5.63 3.09 12.38
CA ILE A 116 -5.54 4.42 11.77
C ILE A 116 -4.70 5.29 12.67
N ASP A 117 -3.64 5.86 12.11
CA ASP A 117 -2.91 6.92 12.79
C ASP A 117 -3.59 8.28 12.56
N PHE A 118 -4.43 8.67 13.51
CA PHE A 118 -5.05 10.00 13.53
C PHE A 118 -4.08 11.09 14.06
N THR A 119 -2.81 10.78 14.36
CA THR A 119 -1.89 11.75 15.00
C THR A 119 -1.60 12.99 14.16
N ASP A 120 -1.60 12.88 12.83
CA ASP A 120 -1.51 14.04 11.91
C ASP A 120 -2.65 15.07 12.14
N ILE A 121 -3.76 14.62 12.73
CA ILE A 121 -4.96 15.41 13.02
C ILE A 121 -5.07 15.73 14.52
N ASN A 122 -4.62 14.83 15.41
CA ASN A 122 -4.73 14.96 16.88
C ASN A 122 -3.94 16.13 17.47
N SER A 123 -2.96 16.70 16.76
CA SER A 123 -2.32 17.95 17.18
C SER A 123 -3.25 19.18 17.09
N LYS A 124 -4.45 19.04 16.51
CA LYS A 124 -5.44 20.12 16.38
C LYS A 124 -6.86 19.67 16.73
N THR A 125 -7.13 19.59 18.03
CA THR A 125 -8.48 19.65 18.64
C THR A 125 -9.22 20.99 18.38
N SER A 126 -8.85 21.74 17.34
CA SER A 126 -9.33 23.09 17.02
C SER A 126 -9.92 23.25 15.61
N LEU A 127 -9.94 22.19 14.80
CA LEU A 127 -10.54 22.24 13.46
C LEU A 127 -12.04 22.53 13.56
N LYS A 128 -12.51 23.52 12.81
CA LYS A 128 -13.94 23.78 12.61
C LYS A 128 -14.34 23.32 11.21
N ILE A 129 -15.25 22.34 11.16
CA ILE A 129 -15.82 21.77 9.93
C ILE A 129 -17.34 21.75 10.10
N ASP A 130 -18.07 22.17 9.06
CA ASP A 130 -19.54 22.12 9.03
C ASP A 130 -20.04 20.67 9.00
N ASP A 131 -20.95 20.34 9.91
CA ASP A 131 -21.58 19.03 10.01
C ASP A 131 -22.40 18.68 8.75
N ASN A 132 -22.94 19.68 8.03
CA ASN A 132 -23.67 19.46 6.77
C ASN A 132 -22.84 18.72 5.72
N ILE A 133 -21.50 18.87 5.77
CA ILE A 133 -20.58 18.16 4.88
C ILE A 133 -20.62 16.66 5.21
N PHE A 134 -20.54 16.30 6.49
CA PHE A 134 -20.57 14.91 6.94
C PHE A 134 -21.93 14.26 6.79
N GLU A 135 -23.02 15.01 6.97
CA GLU A 135 -24.37 14.52 6.71
C GLU A 135 -24.51 14.04 5.26
N GLN A 136 -24.02 14.82 4.29
CA GLN A 136 -24.03 14.44 2.87
C GLN A 136 -23.21 13.18 2.60
N ILE A 137 -22.01 13.08 3.18
CA ILE A 137 -21.13 11.90 3.03
C ILE A 137 -21.81 10.65 3.59
N ILE A 138 -22.35 10.73 4.80
CA ILE A 138 -22.98 9.59 5.48
C ILE A 138 -24.21 9.12 4.69
N ASN A 139 -25.04 10.04 4.21
CA ASN A 139 -26.20 9.70 3.39
C ASN A 139 -25.78 8.96 2.10
N LEU A 140 -24.74 9.45 1.41
CA LEU A 140 -24.22 8.76 0.23
C LEU A 140 -23.75 7.34 0.57
N TYR A 141 -23.02 7.16 1.68
CA TYR A 141 -22.47 5.85 2.04
C TYR A 141 -23.58 4.87 2.43
N ILE A 142 -24.62 5.33 3.13
CA ILE A 142 -25.78 4.50 3.47
C ILE A 142 -26.51 4.01 2.21
N GLU A 143 -26.60 4.86 1.18
CA GLU A 143 -27.26 4.52 -0.08
C GLU A 143 -26.38 3.72 -1.05
N THR A 144 -25.09 3.59 -0.74
CA THR A 144 -24.10 2.93 -1.60
C THR A 144 -23.87 1.49 -1.19
N GLU A 145 -23.92 0.58 -2.17
CA GLU A 145 -23.49 -0.80 -1.95
C GLU A 145 -21.98 -0.93 -2.15
N PHE A 146 -21.29 -1.44 -1.12
CA PHE A 146 -19.84 -1.67 -1.15
C PHE A 146 -19.51 -3.16 -1.20
N THR A 147 -18.36 -3.46 -1.79
CA THR A 147 -17.71 -4.78 -1.75
C THR A 147 -16.35 -4.66 -1.09
N LEU A 148 -15.91 -5.72 -0.42
CA LEU A 148 -14.56 -5.82 0.14
C LEU A 148 -13.59 -6.52 -0.82
N ILE A 149 -14.12 -7.09 -1.91
CA ILE A 149 -13.34 -7.63 -3.01
C ILE A 149 -13.00 -6.49 -3.94
N GLU A 150 -11.74 -6.34 -4.31
CA GLU A 150 -11.33 -5.31 -5.27
C GLU A 150 -12.10 -5.43 -6.60
N SER A 151 -12.73 -4.33 -7.05
CA SER A 151 -13.78 -4.31 -8.10
C SER A 151 -13.28 -4.80 -9.44
N LYS A 152 -11.98 -4.68 -9.71
CA LYS A 152 -11.38 -5.21 -10.95
C LYS A 152 -11.40 -6.75 -11.02
N PHE A 153 -11.80 -7.42 -9.93
CA PHE A 153 -12.06 -8.87 -9.86
C PHE A 153 -13.55 -9.24 -9.87
N THR A 154 -14.45 -8.25 -9.88
CA THR A 154 -15.91 -8.47 -9.89
C THR A 154 -16.51 -7.99 -11.20
N THR A 155 -17.57 -8.64 -11.66
CA THR A 155 -18.29 -8.24 -12.90
C THR A 155 -19.39 -7.22 -12.64
N ASP A 156 -19.67 -6.91 -11.37
CA ASP A 156 -20.77 -6.02 -10.98
C ASP A 156 -20.30 -4.57 -10.85
N LYS A 157 -20.56 -3.77 -11.89
CA LYS A 157 -20.20 -2.35 -11.98
C LYS A 157 -20.99 -1.43 -11.02
N LYS A 158 -21.86 -1.99 -10.18
CA LYS A 158 -22.66 -1.24 -9.21
C LYS A 158 -22.04 -1.16 -7.82
N LEU A 159 -21.08 -2.03 -7.50
CA LEU A 159 -20.46 -2.09 -6.18
C LEU A 159 -19.19 -1.23 -6.10
N ILE A 160 -19.00 -0.51 -5.00
CA ILE A 160 -17.79 0.26 -4.72
C ILE A 160 -16.78 -0.60 -3.94
N SER A 161 -15.54 -0.72 -4.41
CA SER A 161 -14.47 -1.52 -3.76
C SER A 161 -13.38 -0.67 -3.12
N PRO A 162 -12.41 -1.26 -2.38
CA PRO A 162 -11.30 -0.51 -1.78
C PRO A 162 -10.44 0.32 -2.75
N GLN A 163 -10.38 -0.05 -4.04
CA GLN A 163 -9.77 0.73 -5.13
C GLN A 163 -10.28 2.17 -5.17
N ILE A 164 -11.51 2.43 -4.71
CA ILE A 164 -12.09 3.77 -4.66
C ILE A 164 -11.22 4.75 -3.84
N LEU A 165 -10.46 4.26 -2.85
CA LEU A 165 -9.53 5.09 -2.08
C LEU A 165 -8.44 5.67 -2.99
N SER A 166 -7.91 4.84 -3.90
CA SER A 166 -6.93 5.24 -4.92
C SER A 166 -7.57 6.20 -5.91
N ASP A 167 -8.75 5.86 -6.42
CA ASP A 167 -9.40 6.61 -7.49
C ASP A 167 -9.82 8.00 -7.03
N ILE A 168 -10.35 8.13 -5.80
CA ILE A 168 -10.65 9.43 -5.18
C ILE A 168 -9.37 10.25 -5.01
N TYR A 169 -8.32 9.66 -4.45
CA TYR A 169 -7.05 10.35 -4.24
C TYR A 169 -6.46 10.87 -5.56
N GLU A 170 -6.35 10.02 -6.56
CA GLU A 170 -5.82 10.36 -7.88
C GLU A 170 -6.68 11.44 -8.56
N ASN A 171 -8.01 11.33 -8.51
CA ASN A 171 -8.88 12.31 -9.14
C ASN A 171 -8.83 13.68 -8.46
N ILE A 172 -8.72 13.74 -7.13
CA ILE A 172 -8.62 15.02 -6.43
C ILE A 172 -7.26 15.67 -6.69
N ILE A 173 -6.17 14.90 -6.66
CA ILE A 173 -4.84 15.41 -6.99
C ILE A 173 -4.80 15.92 -8.44
N ASN A 174 -5.39 15.18 -9.39
CA ASN A 174 -5.46 15.57 -10.79
C ASN A 174 -6.33 16.82 -11.04
N ALA A 175 -7.36 17.05 -10.22
CA ALA A 175 -8.28 18.19 -10.37
C ALA A 175 -7.73 19.51 -9.82
N ASN A 176 -6.62 19.49 -9.07
CA ASN A 176 -6.04 20.70 -8.47
C ASN A 176 -5.19 21.54 -9.45
N ASP A 177 -5.32 21.34 -10.77
CA ASP A 177 -4.80 22.19 -11.87
C ASP A 177 -3.38 22.75 -11.71
N ASN A 178 -2.51 22.10 -10.92
CA ASN A 178 -1.09 22.41 -10.88
C ASN A 178 -0.37 21.45 -11.84
N PRO A 179 -0.06 21.87 -13.09
CA PRO A 179 0.67 21.03 -14.04
C PRO A 179 2.02 20.55 -13.49
N ASP A 180 2.60 21.27 -12.54
CA ASP A 180 3.79 20.85 -11.79
C ASP A 180 3.58 19.56 -11.00
N ILE A 181 2.39 19.30 -10.45
CA ILE A 181 2.11 18.08 -9.66
C ILE A 181 2.05 16.85 -10.58
N LYS A 182 1.39 16.98 -11.74
CA LYS A 182 1.25 15.89 -12.71
C LYS A 182 2.61 15.47 -13.29
N THR A 183 3.51 16.42 -13.47
CA THR A 183 4.81 16.22 -14.12
C THR A 183 5.92 15.89 -13.12
N ASN A 184 5.86 16.42 -11.88
CA ASN A 184 6.88 16.18 -10.86
C ASN A 184 6.68 14.88 -10.06
N TYR A 185 5.44 14.38 -9.93
CA TYR A 185 5.15 13.18 -9.13
C TYR A 185 4.93 11.90 -9.96
N GLY A 186 4.93 11.99 -11.30
CA GLY A 186 4.95 10.81 -12.16
C GLY A 186 3.76 9.85 -11.98
N ILE A 187 2.58 10.36 -11.62
CA ILE A 187 1.36 9.55 -11.44
C ILE A 187 0.86 9.12 -12.82
N PHE A 188 1.43 8.05 -13.36
CA PHE A 188 1.02 7.45 -14.62
C PHE A 188 0.21 6.18 -14.35
N TYR A 189 -1.02 6.18 -14.86
CA TYR A 189 -1.92 5.04 -14.75
C TYR A 189 -1.44 3.88 -15.63
N THR A 190 -1.08 2.76 -15.01
CA THR A 190 -0.91 1.48 -15.72
C THR A 190 -2.27 0.78 -15.79
N PRO A 191 -2.78 0.46 -16.99
CA PRO A 191 -3.98 -0.34 -17.13
C PRO A 191 -3.91 -1.65 -16.34
N PHE A 192 -5.02 -2.03 -15.72
CA PHE A 192 -5.04 -3.18 -14.81
C PHE A 192 -4.62 -4.50 -15.45
N TYR A 193 -4.97 -4.74 -16.72
CA TYR A 193 -4.58 -5.97 -17.41
C TYR A 193 -3.06 -6.07 -17.61
N GLU A 194 -2.36 -4.93 -17.73
CA GLU A 194 -0.89 -4.89 -17.81
C GLU A 194 -0.30 -5.20 -16.44
N ILE A 195 -0.84 -4.60 -15.37
CA ILE A 195 -0.44 -4.91 -13.99
C ILE A 195 -0.63 -6.40 -13.70
N ASP A 196 -1.79 -6.96 -14.02
CA ASP A 196 -2.09 -8.38 -13.85
C ASP A 196 -1.08 -9.26 -14.57
N LEU A 197 -0.89 -9.00 -15.87
CA LEU A 197 0.04 -9.74 -16.70
C LEU A 197 1.48 -9.69 -16.15
N MET A 198 1.95 -8.50 -15.75
CA MET A 198 3.28 -8.32 -15.18
C MET A 198 3.44 -9.09 -13.86
N CYS A 199 2.47 -9.01 -12.95
CA CYS A 199 2.51 -9.77 -11.71
C CYS A 199 2.56 -11.28 -11.97
N LYS A 200 1.67 -11.79 -12.82
CA LYS A 200 1.60 -13.21 -13.18
C LYS A 200 2.90 -13.71 -13.80
N LEU A 201 3.40 -13.02 -14.83
CA LEU A 201 4.64 -13.41 -15.52
C LEU A 201 5.86 -13.32 -14.62
N SER A 202 5.92 -12.34 -13.70
CA SER A 202 7.03 -12.24 -12.75
C SER A 202 7.15 -13.46 -11.85
N ILE A 203 6.04 -14.09 -11.47
CA ILE A 203 6.05 -15.36 -10.72
C ILE A 203 6.48 -16.51 -11.62
N VAL A 204 5.97 -16.60 -12.85
CA VAL A 204 6.38 -17.64 -13.82
C VAL A 204 7.88 -17.61 -14.04
N ASP A 205 8.45 -16.43 -14.30
CA ASP A 205 9.88 -16.26 -14.55
C ASP A 205 10.71 -16.50 -13.28
N ASN A 206 10.23 -16.07 -12.10
CA ASN A 206 10.89 -16.37 -10.83
C ASN A 206 10.98 -17.88 -10.58
N ILE A 207 9.90 -18.62 -10.84
CA ILE A 207 9.89 -20.07 -10.68
C ILE A 207 10.80 -20.75 -11.70
N SER A 208 10.75 -20.35 -12.99
CA SER A 208 11.61 -20.96 -14.01
C SER A 208 13.10 -20.74 -13.72
N ASN A 209 13.47 -19.56 -13.21
CA ASN A 209 14.87 -19.26 -12.88
C ASN A 209 15.40 -20.08 -11.68
N ASN A 210 14.53 -20.47 -10.74
CA ASN A 210 14.94 -21.20 -9.53
C ASN A 210 14.77 -22.72 -9.64
N PHE A 211 13.81 -23.20 -10.43
CA PHE A 211 13.47 -24.63 -10.54
C PHE A 211 13.64 -25.20 -11.96
N GLY A 212 14.01 -24.36 -12.93
CA GLY A 212 14.32 -24.73 -14.31
C GLY A 212 13.22 -24.42 -15.32
N ASP A 213 13.63 -24.12 -16.56
CA ASP A 213 12.76 -23.71 -17.66
C ASP A 213 11.69 -24.76 -18.04
N GLN A 214 11.90 -26.03 -17.71
CA GLN A 214 10.94 -27.11 -17.96
C GLN A 214 9.60 -26.92 -17.23
N LEU A 215 9.56 -26.09 -16.19
CA LEU A 215 8.34 -25.76 -15.43
C LEU A 215 7.61 -24.52 -15.98
N LYS A 216 8.25 -23.74 -16.86
CA LYS A 216 7.74 -22.43 -17.28
C LYS A 216 6.36 -22.50 -17.92
N ALA A 217 6.16 -23.45 -18.83
CA ALA A 217 4.87 -23.65 -19.51
C ALA A 217 3.78 -24.12 -18.54
N ASP A 218 4.08 -25.07 -17.66
CA ASP A 218 3.08 -25.57 -16.69
C ASP A 218 2.70 -24.50 -15.67
N PHE A 219 3.65 -23.65 -15.23
CA PHE A 219 3.35 -22.53 -14.35
C PHE A 219 2.56 -21.42 -15.02
N TYR A 220 2.85 -21.16 -16.29
CA TYR A 220 2.03 -20.26 -17.10
C TYR A 220 0.58 -20.78 -17.12
N ASP A 221 0.37 -22.05 -17.46
CA ASP A 221 -0.97 -22.64 -17.46
C ASP A 221 -1.62 -22.57 -16.06
N LEU A 222 -0.87 -22.86 -14.99
CA LEU A 222 -1.37 -22.81 -13.61
C LEU A 222 -1.86 -21.41 -13.19
N ILE A 223 -1.06 -20.38 -13.49
CA ILE A 223 -1.31 -19.00 -13.06
C ILE A 223 -2.45 -18.32 -13.84
N PHE A 224 -2.66 -18.74 -15.10
CA PHE A 224 -3.72 -18.20 -15.94
C PHE A 224 -5.02 -19.02 -15.88
N GLU A 225 -4.98 -20.23 -15.33
CA GLU A 225 -6.18 -21.02 -15.07
C GLU A 225 -7.03 -20.36 -13.95
N GLU A 226 -8.34 -20.40 -14.09
CA GLU A 226 -9.28 -19.85 -13.09
C GLU A 226 -9.96 -20.97 -12.28
N SER A 227 -10.15 -22.14 -12.90
CA SER A 227 -10.81 -23.29 -12.28
C SER A 227 -9.88 -24.05 -11.33
N ILE A 228 -10.23 -24.11 -10.05
CA ILE A 228 -9.47 -24.86 -9.04
C ILE A 228 -9.28 -26.34 -9.41
N LYS A 229 -10.29 -26.93 -10.09
CA LYS A 229 -10.23 -28.33 -10.55
C LYS A 229 -9.15 -28.51 -11.59
N ASN A 230 -9.04 -27.59 -12.54
CA ASN A 230 -8.02 -27.64 -13.59
C ASN A 230 -6.63 -27.37 -13.01
N LYS A 231 -6.51 -26.45 -12.05
CA LYS A 231 -5.24 -26.20 -11.36
C LYS A 231 -4.68 -27.44 -10.67
N ASN A 232 -5.53 -28.24 -10.01
CA ASN A 232 -5.09 -29.51 -9.42
C ASN A 232 -4.51 -30.48 -10.47
N HIS A 233 -5.09 -30.56 -11.66
CA HIS A 233 -4.53 -31.37 -12.75
C HIS A 233 -3.17 -30.86 -13.23
N ILE A 234 -2.96 -29.54 -13.24
CA ILE A 234 -1.68 -28.92 -13.60
C ILE A 234 -0.63 -29.17 -12.49
N LEU A 235 -1.01 -29.06 -11.22
CA LEU A 235 -0.13 -29.36 -10.09
C LEU A 235 0.37 -30.80 -10.10
N ILE A 236 -0.47 -31.77 -10.50
CA ILE A 236 -0.02 -33.17 -10.68
C ILE A 236 1.09 -33.26 -11.75
N LYS A 237 0.97 -32.50 -12.86
CA LYS A 237 2.02 -32.47 -13.90
C LYS A 237 3.31 -31.86 -13.36
N ILE A 238 3.21 -30.76 -12.61
CA ILE A 238 4.35 -30.09 -11.98
C ILE A 238 5.04 -31.00 -10.97
N ALA A 239 4.27 -31.70 -10.13
CA ALA A 239 4.80 -32.62 -9.11
C ALA A 239 5.58 -33.80 -9.70
N ASN A 240 5.36 -34.16 -10.96
CA ASN A 240 6.17 -35.18 -11.66
C ASN A 240 7.53 -34.64 -12.14
N LYS A 241 7.73 -33.32 -12.14
CA LYS A 241 8.92 -32.65 -12.67
C LYS A 241 9.77 -31.97 -11.59
N ALA A 242 9.19 -31.68 -10.42
CA ALA A 242 9.85 -30.99 -9.32
C ALA A 242 9.25 -31.39 -7.96
N GLU A 243 10.03 -31.21 -6.89
CA GLU A 243 9.56 -31.43 -5.52
C GLU A 243 8.55 -30.34 -5.13
N ILE A 244 7.27 -30.71 -5.11
CA ILE A 244 6.16 -29.78 -4.96
C ILE A 244 6.19 -29.02 -3.62
N LYS A 245 6.75 -29.63 -2.56
CA LYS A 245 6.90 -28.99 -1.25
C LYS A 245 7.96 -27.90 -1.25
N GLU A 246 9.09 -28.12 -1.94
CA GLU A 246 10.14 -27.11 -2.07
C GLU A 246 9.62 -25.90 -2.87
N LEU A 247 8.87 -26.17 -3.93
CA LEU A 247 8.21 -25.16 -4.75
C LEU A 247 7.20 -24.33 -3.96
N TYR A 248 6.39 -24.99 -3.13
CA TYR A 248 5.45 -24.33 -2.23
C TYR A 248 6.17 -23.46 -1.18
N ASN A 249 7.23 -23.99 -0.55
CA ASN A 249 8.05 -23.23 0.38
C ASN A 249 8.68 -21.99 -0.28
N HIS A 250 9.12 -22.12 -1.54
CA HIS A 250 9.61 -20.98 -2.30
C HIS A 250 8.52 -19.92 -2.50
N ILE A 251 7.29 -20.31 -2.87
CA ILE A 251 6.15 -19.37 -2.98
C ILE A 251 5.86 -18.66 -1.65
N ILE A 252 5.93 -19.37 -0.52
CA ILE A 252 5.78 -18.78 0.82
C ILE A 252 6.90 -17.76 1.10
N ASP A 253 8.10 -17.99 0.59
CA ASP A 253 9.28 -17.19 0.92
C ASP A 253 9.53 -16.00 -0.01
N ILE A 254 8.97 -15.97 -1.22
CA ILE A 254 9.20 -14.92 -2.24
C ILE A 254 9.06 -13.50 -1.66
N LYS A 255 10.05 -12.65 -1.92
CA LYS A 255 10.06 -11.22 -1.52
C LYS A 255 9.84 -10.35 -2.75
N VAL A 256 8.71 -9.64 -2.80
CA VAL A 256 8.33 -8.74 -3.90
C VAL A 256 8.44 -7.30 -3.46
N LEU A 257 9.17 -6.49 -4.23
CA LEU A 257 9.34 -5.07 -4.01
C LEU A 257 8.69 -4.25 -5.13
N ASP A 258 7.93 -3.23 -4.76
CA ASP A 258 7.62 -2.08 -5.62
C ASP A 258 8.32 -0.80 -5.12
N PRO A 259 9.36 -0.30 -5.82
CA PRO A 259 10.17 0.83 -5.37
C PRO A 259 9.50 2.20 -5.58
N SER A 260 8.31 2.23 -6.20
CA SER A 260 7.49 3.42 -6.43
C SER A 260 6.02 3.02 -6.42
N CYS A 261 5.55 2.55 -5.27
CA CYS A 261 4.32 1.78 -5.18
C CYS A 261 3.03 2.59 -5.38
N GLY A 262 3.09 3.91 -5.29
CA GLY A 262 1.93 4.79 -5.33
C GLY A 262 0.85 4.31 -4.36
N CYS A 263 -0.39 4.24 -4.84
CA CYS A 263 -1.54 3.72 -4.08
C CYS A 263 -1.65 2.18 -4.10
N GLY A 264 -0.60 1.47 -4.51
CA GLY A 264 -0.41 0.04 -4.24
C GLY A 264 -0.89 -0.90 -5.34
N SER A 265 -1.14 -0.43 -6.56
CA SER A 265 -1.77 -1.24 -7.62
C SER A 265 -1.03 -2.55 -7.93
N PHE A 266 0.30 -2.53 -8.04
CA PHE A 266 1.10 -3.74 -8.24
C PHE A 266 1.11 -4.65 -7.00
N LEU A 267 1.26 -4.07 -5.80
CA LEU A 267 1.30 -4.84 -4.56
C LEU A 267 -0.04 -5.52 -4.25
N ILE A 268 -1.15 -4.82 -4.43
CA ILE A 268 -2.51 -5.37 -4.30
C ILE A 268 -2.73 -6.46 -5.34
N ARG A 269 -2.29 -6.28 -6.59
CA ARG A 269 -2.45 -7.34 -7.58
C ARG A 269 -1.60 -8.56 -7.25
N MET A 270 -0.34 -8.36 -6.87
CA MET A 270 0.57 -9.41 -6.45
C MET A 270 0.03 -10.18 -5.25
N PHE A 271 -0.57 -9.49 -4.27
CA PHE A 271 -1.26 -10.11 -3.15
C PHE A 271 -2.28 -11.15 -3.62
N TYR A 272 -3.15 -10.81 -4.57
CA TYR A 272 -4.17 -11.73 -5.07
C TYR A 272 -3.59 -12.88 -5.91
N VAL A 273 -2.50 -12.64 -6.66
CA VAL A 273 -1.79 -13.70 -7.41
C VAL A 273 -1.18 -14.72 -6.45
N LEU A 274 -0.46 -14.25 -5.42
CA LEU A 274 0.12 -15.12 -4.39
C LEU A 274 -0.97 -15.85 -3.59
N LEU A 275 -2.08 -15.17 -3.27
CA LEU A 275 -3.19 -15.77 -2.53
C LEU A 275 -3.83 -16.92 -3.29
N ASP A 276 -4.05 -16.74 -4.60
CA ASP A 276 -4.60 -17.77 -5.47
C ASP A 276 -3.67 -18.98 -5.58
N LEU A 277 -2.37 -18.75 -5.77
CA LEU A 277 -1.36 -19.81 -5.77
C LEU A 277 -1.31 -20.55 -4.44
N ARG A 278 -1.21 -19.83 -3.32
CA ARG A 278 -1.16 -20.45 -1.99
C ARG A 278 -2.38 -21.32 -1.71
N LYS A 279 -3.59 -20.84 -2.01
CA LYS A 279 -4.82 -21.64 -1.88
C LYS A 279 -4.74 -22.92 -2.71
N CYS A 280 -4.25 -22.82 -3.94
CA CYS A 280 -4.11 -23.97 -4.82
C CYS A 280 -3.13 -25.02 -4.27
N PHE A 281 -1.93 -24.58 -3.85
CA PHE A 281 -0.90 -25.46 -3.30
C PHE A 281 -1.30 -26.07 -1.96
N GLU A 282 -1.86 -25.27 -1.05
CA GLU A 282 -2.30 -25.74 0.27
C GLU A 282 -3.43 -26.78 0.15
N THR A 283 -4.37 -26.55 -0.77
CA THR A 283 -5.42 -27.55 -1.09
C THR A 283 -4.80 -28.85 -1.61
N TYR A 284 -3.87 -28.76 -2.56
CA TYR A 284 -3.20 -29.94 -3.12
C TYR A 284 -2.37 -30.71 -2.09
N LEU A 285 -1.69 -29.99 -1.19
CA LEU A 285 -0.85 -30.55 -0.13
C LEU A 285 -1.63 -30.98 1.12
N ASN A 286 -2.96 -30.75 1.16
CA ASN A 286 -3.80 -30.95 2.34
C ASN A 286 -3.29 -30.21 3.59
N ILE A 287 -2.83 -28.97 3.40
CA ILE A 287 -2.43 -28.10 4.50
C ILE A 287 -3.66 -27.31 4.94
N ASP A 288 -4.14 -27.57 6.15
CA ASP A 288 -5.24 -26.82 6.74
C ASP A 288 -4.70 -25.55 7.40
N LYS A 289 -4.88 -24.42 6.71
CA LYS A 289 -4.51 -23.09 7.20
C LYS A 289 -5.67 -22.14 7.01
N ASN A 290 -5.95 -21.34 8.04
CA ASN A 290 -7.04 -20.37 7.91
C ASN A 290 -6.65 -19.26 6.92
N LEU A 291 -7.67 -18.73 6.23
CA LEU A 291 -7.47 -17.75 5.17
C LEU A 291 -6.87 -16.43 5.66
N TYR A 292 -7.16 -16.05 6.90
CA TYR A 292 -6.61 -14.85 7.52
C TYR A 292 -5.08 -14.94 7.68
N ASP A 293 -4.57 -16.09 8.11
CA ASP A 293 -3.13 -16.33 8.29
C ASP A 293 -2.41 -16.32 6.94
N ILE A 294 -2.98 -16.95 5.92
CA ILE A 294 -2.43 -16.93 4.54
C ILE A 294 -2.28 -15.49 4.05
N LYS A 295 -3.35 -14.70 4.15
CA LYS A 295 -3.37 -13.30 3.71
C LYS A 295 -2.38 -12.44 4.49
N SER A 296 -2.36 -12.60 5.81
CA SER A 296 -1.45 -11.87 6.70
C SER A 296 0.00 -12.17 6.35
N GLU A 297 0.34 -13.45 6.15
CA GLU A 297 1.68 -13.85 5.72
C GLU A 297 2.07 -13.24 4.39
N ILE A 298 1.17 -13.22 3.39
CA ILE A 298 1.44 -12.57 2.10
C ILE A 298 1.80 -11.09 2.30
N VAL A 299 0.96 -10.36 3.03
CA VAL A 299 1.15 -8.93 3.22
C VAL A 299 2.42 -8.61 4.02
N PHE A 300 2.70 -9.35 5.09
CA PHE A 300 3.79 -9.02 6.00
C PHE A 300 5.14 -9.63 5.63
N ASN A 301 5.15 -10.76 4.93
CA ASN A 301 6.38 -11.49 4.62
C ASN A 301 6.73 -11.43 3.14
N ASN A 302 5.78 -11.18 2.22
CA ASN A 302 6.05 -11.23 0.80
C ASN A 302 6.05 -9.86 0.13
N LEU A 303 5.26 -8.89 0.60
CA LEU A 303 5.07 -7.61 -0.10
C LEU A 303 5.85 -6.46 0.56
N TYR A 304 6.56 -5.69 -0.25
CA TYR A 304 7.40 -4.57 0.14
C TYR A 304 7.18 -3.40 -0.83
N GLY A 305 7.12 -2.18 -0.31
CA GLY A 305 6.81 -0.99 -1.10
C GLY A 305 7.57 0.23 -0.61
N VAL A 306 7.94 1.10 -1.55
CA VAL A 306 8.49 2.43 -1.25
C VAL A 306 7.79 3.45 -2.12
N ASP A 307 7.43 4.59 -1.56
CA ASP A 307 6.99 5.74 -2.35
C ASP A 307 7.40 7.05 -1.68
N ILE A 308 7.66 8.10 -2.45
CA ILE A 308 8.03 9.40 -1.91
C ILE A 308 6.84 10.14 -1.27
N ILE A 309 5.61 9.74 -1.63
CA ILE A 309 4.37 10.38 -1.17
C ILE A 309 3.76 9.57 -0.02
N ASN A 310 3.74 10.17 1.17
CA ASN A 310 3.21 9.54 2.39
C ASN A 310 1.72 9.19 2.27
N GLU A 311 0.92 10.02 1.61
CA GLU A 311 -0.50 9.77 1.41
C GLU A 311 -0.73 8.51 0.55
N ALA A 312 0.10 8.30 -0.46
CA ALA A 312 0.02 7.13 -1.34
C ALA A 312 0.43 5.84 -0.61
N THR A 313 1.50 5.89 0.20
CA THR A 313 1.89 4.76 1.05
C THR A 313 0.78 4.41 2.05
N ARG A 314 0.15 5.41 2.68
CA ARG A 314 -0.97 5.17 3.62
C ARG A 314 -2.20 4.56 2.95
N ILE A 315 -2.53 4.97 1.72
CA ILE A 315 -3.61 4.35 0.93
C ILE A 315 -3.28 2.89 0.63
N THR A 316 -2.04 2.59 0.26
CA THR A 316 -1.57 1.23 0.02
C THR A 316 -1.75 0.34 1.25
N GLU A 317 -1.31 0.81 2.42
CA GLU A 317 -1.47 0.09 3.70
C GLU A 317 -2.94 -0.17 4.03
N LYS A 318 -3.80 0.85 3.91
CA LYS A 318 -5.24 0.73 4.12
C LYS A 318 -5.87 -0.33 3.21
N ARG A 319 -5.51 -0.35 1.92
CA ARG A 319 -6.03 -1.33 0.97
C ARG A 319 -5.56 -2.75 1.28
N LEU A 320 -4.29 -2.94 1.62
CA LEU A 320 -3.75 -4.24 2.04
C LEU A 320 -4.44 -4.73 3.32
N LEU A 321 -4.73 -3.81 4.24
CA LEU A 321 -5.44 -4.15 5.47
C LEU A 321 -6.87 -4.62 5.21
N LEU A 322 -7.63 -3.90 4.38
CA LEU A 322 -8.98 -4.31 3.98
C LEU A 322 -8.97 -5.70 3.33
N ALA A 323 -7.95 -5.98 2.51
CA ALA A 323 -7.79 -7.27 1.86
C ALA A 323 -7.58 -8.41 2.87
N ILE A 324 -6.88 -8.17 3.98
CA ILE A 324 -6.74 -9.12 5.10
C ILE A 324 -8.07 -9.29 5.84
N LEU A 325 -8.68 -8.17 6.25
CA LEU A 325 -9.77 -8.15 7.22
C LEU A 325 -11.13 -8.58 6.68
N CYS A 326 -11.32 -8.66 5.36
CA CYS A 326 -12.60 -9.08 4.79
C CYS A 326 -13.03 -10.51 5.20
N GLU A 327 -12.11 -11.34 5.72
CA GLU A 327 -12.36 -12.71 6.20
C GLU A 327 -12.19 -12.85 7.72
N TYR A 328 -11.91 -11.74 8.41
CA TYR A 328 -11.65 -11.75 9.83
C TYR A 328 -12.96 -11.91 10.60
N LYS A 329 -13.26 -13.15 11.00
CA LYS A 329 -14.25 -13.44 12.02
C LYS A 329 -13.59 -13.24 13.38
N ALA A 330 -13.67 -12.03 13.92
CA ALA A 330 -13.05 -11.71 15.20
C ALA A 330 -13.44 -12.74 16.27
N PRO A 331 -12.48 -13.37 16.97
CA PRO A 331 -12.73 -13.79 18.35
C PRO A 331 -13.02 -12.51 19.14
N LYS A 332 -14.07 -12.52 19.96
CA LYS A 332 -14.55 -11.35 20.73
C LYS A 332 -13.48 -10.69 21.62
N ASP A 333 -12.33 -11.34 21.81
CA ASP A 333 -11.29 -10.96 22.76
C ASP A 333 -9.90 -10.76 22.13
N LYS A 334 -9.78 -10.64 20.79
CA LYS A 334 -8.49 -10.29 20.15
C LYS A 334 -8.46 -8.83 19.73
N ASP A 335 -7.67 -8.05 20.47
CA ASP A 335 -7.19 -6.74 20.02
C ASP A 335 -6.47 -6.88 18.68
N PHE A 336 -6.72 -5.92 17.79
CA PHE A 336 -6.20 -5.90 16.43
C PHE A 336 -4.67 -5.93 16.45
N LEU A 337 -4.08 -6.78 15.61
CA LEU A 337 -2.63 -6.93 15.48
C LEU A 337 -1.96 -5.60 15.12
N ASP A 338 -0.72 -5.40 15.59
CA ASP A 338 0.18 -4.35 15.12
C ASP A 338 0.54 -4.63 13.64
N PHE A 339 -0.25 -4.09 12.70
CA PHE A 339 -0.02 -4.29 11.26
C PHE A 339 1.18 -3.46 10.80
N ARG A 340 2.37 -4.06 10.80
CA ARG A 340 3.56 -3.47 10.19
C ARG A 340 3.67 -3.87 8.73
N PHE A 341 3.08 -3.06 7.88
CA PHE A 341 3.30 -3.20 6.46
C PHE A 341 4.77 -2.91 6.13
N ASN A 342 5.33 -3.58 5.13
CA ASN A 342 6.66 -3.23 4.63
C ASN A 342 6.57 -2.11 3.58
N ILE A 343 5.73 -1.11 3.83
CA ILE A 343 5.51 0.05 2.96
C ILE A 343 6.18 1.23 3.62
N ILE A 344 7.06 1.92 2.90
CA ILE A 344 7.91 2.96 3.48
C ILE A 344 7.81 4.25 2.66
N CYS A 345 7.52 5.36 3.34
CA CYS A 345 7.60 6.67 2.72
C CYS A 345 9.06 7.10 2.60
N GLY A 346 9.55 7.32 1.38
CA GLY A 346 10.91 7.78 1.15
C GLY A 346 11.33 7.82 -0.33
N ASP A 347 12.44 8.52 -0.59
CA ASP A 347 13.02 8.60 -1.93
C ASP A 347 13.87 7.35 -2.21
N SER A 348 13.31 6.42 -2.99
CA SER A 348 13.95 5.17 -3.39
C SER A 348 15.18 5.37 -4.29
N LEU A 349 15.30 6.52 -4.95
CA LEU A 349 16.30 6.82 -5.98
C LEU A 349 17.54 7.52 -5.41
N LEU A 350 17.32 8.62 -4.70
CA LEU A 350 18.40 9.54 -4.39
C LEU A 350 19.13 9.20 -3.10
N GLN A 351 18.51 8.46 -2.17
CA GLN A 351 19.04 8.21 -0.81
C GLN A 351 19.85 9.42 -0.29
N LYS A 352 19.35 10.63 -0.54
CA LYS A 352 20.17 11.83 -0.48
C LYS A 352 20.32 12.23 0.97
N THR A 353 21.56 12.49 1.36
CA THR A 353 21.84 13.41 2.43
C THR A 353 22.37 14.69 1.77
N ASP A 354 21.93 15.85 2.21
CA ASP A 354 22.19 17.13 1.54
C ASP A 354 23.70 17.48 1.42
N GLU A 355 24.58 16.72 2.09
CA GLU A 355 26.03 16.94 2.08
C GLU A 355 26.90 15.67 1.94
N TYR A 356 26.30 14.47 1.86
CA TYR A 356 27.05 13.21 1.85
C TYR A 356 26.39 12.16 0.95
N LYS A 357 27.08 11.76 -0.12
CA LYS A 357 26.66 10.56 -0.86
C LYS A 357 26.97 9.36 0.02
N LEU A 358 25.94 8.65 0.48
CA LEU A 358 26.12 7.37 1.16
C LEU A 358 27.08 6.51 0.33
N PRO A 359 28.19 6.04 0.92
CA PRO A 359 29.07 5.15 0.19
C PRO A 359 28.31 3.87 -0.15
N ASN A 360 28.76 3.11 -1.15
CA ASN A 360 28.11 1.86 -1.51
C ASN A 360 28.15 0.93 -0.30
N LEU A 361 27.04 0.86 0.44
CA LEU A 361 26.96 0.13 1.68
C LEU A 361 27.19 -1.36 1.41
N LYS A 362 26.83 -1.86 0.23
CA LYS A 362 27.12 -3.23 -0.21
C LYS A 362 28.62 -3.55 -0.25
N GLU A 363 29.46 -2.64 -0.77
CA GLU A 363 30.93 -2.81 -0.83
C GLU A 363 31.59 -2.71 0.56
N ILE A 364 31.02 -1.89 1.43
CA ILE A 364 31.48 -1.67 2.80
C ILE A 364 31.08 -2.81 3.73
N LEU A 365 29.87 -3.32 3.55
CA LEU A 365 29.27 -4.39 4.33
C LEU A 365 29.57 -5.75 3.70
N ASN A 366 30.70 -5.92 3.00
CA ASN A 366 31.21 -7.20 2.52
C ASN A 366 31.46 -8.12 3.74
N TYR A 367 30.38 -8.72 4.25
CA TYR A 367 30.32 -9.29 5.58
C TYR A 367 30.31 -10.80 5.50
N ASN A 368 31.38 -11.42 6.01
CA ASN A 368 31.55 -12.88 6.09
C ASN A 368 31.23 -13.43 7.51
N GLY A 369 30.39 -12.76 8.31
CA GLY A 369 30.23 -13.05 9.75
C GLY A 369 28.79 -13.16 10.29
N ASN A 370 28.64 -13.94 11.38
CA ASN A 370 27.44 -14.31 12.18
C ASN A 370 26.47 -13.16 12.58
N ILE A 371 25.82 -12.50 11.62
CA ILE A 371 24.67 -11.60 11.87
C ILE A 371 23.35 -12.38 11.79
N SER A 372 23.35 -13.59 11.22
CA SER A 372 22.18 -14.45 11.14
C SER A 372 21.44 -14.63 12.47
N PRO A 373 22.09 -14.73 13.66
CA PRO A 373 21.35 -14.84 14.92
C PRO A 373 20.63 -13.56 15.31
N LYS A 374 21.19 -12.38 14.98
CA LYS A 374 20.64 -11.06 15.35
C LYS A 374 19.55 -10.59 14.38
N ILE A 375 19.67 -10.95 13.11
CA ILE A 375 18.60 -10.75 12.12
C ILE A 375 17.48 -11.75 12.36
N ARG A 376 17.82 -12.97 12.77
CA ARG A 376 16.82 -13.92 13.30
C ARG A 376 16.14 -13.34 14.53
N GLU A 377 16.88 -12.77 15.48
CA GLU A 377 16.31 -12.05 16.63
C GLU A 377 15.39 -10.90 16.19
N LEU A 378 15.76 -10.07 15.19
CA LEU A 378 14.88 -9.04 14.62
C LEU A 378 13.62 -9.60 13.94
N ARG A 379 13.77 -10.68 13.16
CA ARG A 379 12.65 -11.36 12.49
C ARG A 379 11.72 -11.97 13.53
N ASP A 380 12.28 -12.65 14.53
CA ASP A 380 11.56 -13.27 15.64
C ASP A 380 10.89 -12.20 16.52
N LEU A 381 11.52 -11.04 16.71
CA LEU A 381 10.88 -9.88 17.34
C LEU A 381 9.69 -9.41 16.50
N LYS A 382 9.88 -9.16 15.20
CA LYS A 382 8.79 -8.74 14.28
C LYS A 382 7.63 -9.74 14.29
N LEU A 383 7.93 -11.05 14.24
CA LEU A 383 6.96 -12.15 14.35
C LEU A 383 6.35 -12.29 15.76
N GLY A 384 7.10 -11.95 16.80
CA GLY A 384 6.66 -11.96 18.20
C GLY A 384 5.70 -10.81 18.53
N PHE A 385 5.87 -9.65 17.90
CA PHE A 385 4.95 -8.50 18.02
C PHE A 385 3.64 -8.73 17.26
N ILE A 386 3.66 -9.47 16.15
CA ILE A 386 2.44 -9.98 15.50
C ILE A 386 1.59 -10.80 16.48
N ASN A 387 2.20 -11.41 17.51
CA ASN A 387 1.52 -12.24 18.50
C ASN A 387 1.29 -11.60 19.88
N LYS A 388 1.85 -10.41 20.16
CA LYS A 388 1.73 -9.75 21.48
C LYS A 388 1.02 -8.39 21.36
N ILE A 389 -0.17 -8.37 21.92
CA ILE A 389 -1.05 -7.22 22.10
C ILE A 389 -0.52 -6.35 23.26
N GLY A 390 -0.34 -5.05 23.01
CA GLY A 390 -0.08 -4.05 24.06
C GLY A 390 0.95 -2.97 23.68
N ASP A 391 0.48 -1.71 23.70
CA ASP A 391 1.19 -0.43 23.46
C ASP A 391 1.77 -0.15 22.05
N LYS A 392 0.89 0.40 21.20
CA LYS A 392 1.06 0.84 19.80
C LYS A 392 2.34 1.65 19.53
N GLN A 393 2.51 2.77 20.22
CA GLN A 393 3.55 3.74 19.88
C GLN A 393 4.94 3.29 20.35
N ASN A 394 4.99 2.69 21.53
CA ASN A 394 6.21 2.09 22.06
C ASN A 394 6.76 0.99 21.15
N ASN A 395 5.93 0.15 20.54
CA ASN A 395 6.42 -0.96 19.74
C ASN A 395 6.94 -0.51 18.36
N ILE A 396 6.26 0.39 17.66
CA ILE A 396 6.70 0.88 16.34
C ILE A 396 8.05 1.60 16.47
N GLU A 397 8.14 2.53 17.43
CA GLU A 397 9.37 3.25 17.75
C GLU A 397 10.45 2.28 18.21
N LYS A 398 10.13 1.25 19.02
CA LYS A 398 11.10 0.21 19.41
C LYS A 398 11.68 -0.53 18.22
N ILE A 399 10.90 -0.98 17.25
CA ILE A 399 11.46 -1.70 16.08
C ILE A 399 12.25 -0.76 15.18
N ALA A 400 11.76 0.46 14.93
CA ALA A 400 12.53 1.44 14.16
C ALA A 400 13.87 1.73 14.86
N HIS A 401 13.84 1.86 16.18
CA HIS A 401 15.01 2.04 17.03
C HIS A 401 15.93 0.80 17.01
N GLU A 402 15.40 -0.43 17.09
CA GLU A 402 16.18 -1.67 17.01
C GLU A 402 16.79 -1.87 15.61
N LYS A 403 16.05 -1.59 14.53
CA LYS A 403 16.58 -1.56 13.15
C LYS A 403 17.72 -0.56 13.05
N ASN A 404 17.52 0.67 13.55
CA ASN A 404 18.55 1.71 13.60
C ASN A 404 19.77 1.29 14.43
N ASN A 405 19.57 0.68 15.60
CA ASN A 405 20.65 0.23 16.49
C ASN A 405 21.49 -0.86 15.84
N ILE A 406 20.84 -1.85 15.23
CA ILE A 406 21.51 -2.94 14.54
C ILE A 406 22.25 -2.40 13.32
N PHE A 407 21.62 -1.54 12.54
CA PHE A 407 22.27 -0.88 11.42
C PHE A 407 23.51 -0.05 11.85
N ILE A 408 23.39 0.76 12.90
CA ILE A 408 24.50 1.53 13.48
C ILE A 408 25.62 0.60 13.97
N LYS A 409 25.27 -0.53 14.61
CA LYS A 409 26.26 -1.52 15.07
C LYS A 409 27.01 -2.15 13.89
N LEU A 410 26.30 -2.48 12.81
CA LEU A 410 26.88 -3.00 11.57
C LEU A 410 27.80 -2.00 10.88
N LEU A 411 27.41 -0.72 10.86
CA LEU A 411 28.28 0.34 10.38
C LEU A 411 29.55 0.42 11.24
N LYS A 412 29.42 0.50 12.57
CA LYS A 412 30.58 0.61 13.47
C LYS A 412 31.55 -0.58 13.37
N SER A 413 31.05 -1.81 13.18
CA SER A 413 31.93 -2.98 13.04
C SER A 413 32.71 -2.99 11.73
N ASN A 414 32.12 -2.51 10.62
CA ASN A 414 32.75 -2.50 9.29
C ASN A 414 33.58 -1.26 8.96
N LEU A 415 33.18 -0.11 9.50
CA LEU A 415 33.68 1.19 9.07
C LEU A 415 34.60 1.86 10.10
N SER A 416 35.06 1.12 11.11
CA SER A 416 35.90 1.63 12.21
C SER A 416 37.20 2.36 11.79
N LYS A 417 37.56 2.33 10.50
CA LYS A 417 38.76 2.99 9.94
C LYS A 417 38.49 3.95 8.77
N GLN A 418 37.24 4.20 8.36
CA GLN A 418 36.95 5.09 7.23
C GLN A 418 36.64 6.53 7.66
N LYS A 419 37.21 7.50 6.93
CA LYS A 419 36.85 8.93 7.06
C LYS A 419 35.38 9.12 6.67
N GLY A 420 34.57 9.67 7.59
CA GLY A 420 33.16 10.02 7.34
C GLY A 420 32.12 9.21 8.12
N LEU A 421 32.52 8.17 8.86
CA LEU A 421 31.64 7.41 9.77
C LEU A 421 30.94 8.34 10.78
N ASP A 422 31.68 9.25 11.40
CA ASP A 422 31.12 10.15 12.42
C ASP A 422 30.05 11.09 11.85
N LYS A 423 30.21 11.53 10.59
CA LYS A 423 29.18 12.32 9.90
C LYS A 423 27.93 11.49 9.60
N LEU A 424 28.10 10.25 9.13
CA LEU A 424 27.00 9.33 8.87
C LEU A 424 26.23 8.95 10.16
N LEU A 425 26.96 8.65 11.24
CA LEU A 425 26.37 8.35 12.54
C LEU A 425 25.65 9.56 13.12
N LYS A 426 26.23 10.76 13.00
CA LYS A 426 25.57 12.00 13.42
C LYS A 426 24.29 12.23 12.61
N TYR A 427 24.32 11.98 11.29
CA TYR A 427 23.18 12.09 10.40
C TYR A 427 22.05 11.11 10.75
N LEU A 428 22.34 9.81 10.90
CA LEU A 428 21.36 8.81 11.32
C LEU A 428 20.71 9.16 12.68
N SER A 429 21.44 9.91 13.51
CA SER A 429 20.97 10.39 14.82
C SER A 429 20.20 11.73 14.74
N SER A 430 20.30 12.50 13.65
CA SER A 430 19.67 13.84 13.52
C SER A 430 18.59 13.92 12.43
N ASN A 431 18.64 13.06 11.41
CA ASN A 431 17.69 12.98 10.29
C ASN A 431 17.07 11.56 10.22
N GLY A 432 16.51 11.09 11.33
CA GLY A 432 16.04 9.70 11.53
C GLY A 432 14.94 9.20 10.58
N ASN A 433 14.37 10.08 9.75
CA ASN A 433 13.23 9.76 8.88
C ASN A 433 13.58 9.57 7.39
N ASN A 434 14.86 9.66 7.00
CA ASN A 434 15.21 9.38 5.60
C ASN A 434 15.31 7.88 5.37
N PHE A 435 14.67 7.45 4.28
CA PHE A 435 14.71 6.07 3.80
C PHE A 435 16.12 5.69 3.32
N ILE A 436 16.60 4.54 3.80
CA ILE A 436 17.86 3.89 3.44
C ILE A 436 17.59 2.40 3.29
N TRP A 437 17.84 1.84 2.11
CA TRP A 437 17.49 0.45 1.77
C TRP A 437 18.01 -0.57 2.79
N GLU A 438 19.30 -0.49 3.12
CA GLU A 438 19.97 -1.42 4.03
C GLU A 438 19.52 -1.26 5.50
N LYS A 439 19.00 -0.09 5.88
CA LYS A 439 18.46 0.18 7.22
C LYS A 439 17.02 -0.29 7.33
N ASP A 440 16.20 0.14 6.38
CA ASP A 440 14.76 0.01 6.45
C ASP A 440 14.29 -1.38 6.02
N PHE A 441 15.04 -2.06 5.15
CA PHE A 441 14.87 -3.47 4.79
C PHE A 441 16.07 -4.32 5.19
N ILE A 442 16.59 -4.10 6.41
CA ILE A 442 17.72 -4.83 6.97
C ILE A 442 17.52 -6.35 6.93
N GLU A 443 16.28 -6.82 7.11
CA GLU A 443 15.92 -8.24 7.07
C GLU A 443 16.03 -8.87 5.67
N ILE A 444 16.10 -8.05 4.62
CA ILE A 444 16.24 -8.47 3.22
C ILE A 444 17.71 -8.48 2.82
N PHE A 445 18.40 -7.36 3.03
CA PHE A 445 19.77 -7.17 2.55
C PHE A 445 20.81 -7.96 3.33
N PHE A 446 20.54 -8.30 4.58
CA PHE A 446 21.45 -9.08 5.39
C PHE A 446 20.96 -10.52 5.66
N SER A 447 19.97 -10.97 4.87
CA SER A 447 19.53 -12.36 4.87
C SER A 447 20.53 -13.29 4.17
N GLU A 448 20.32 -14.60 4.25
CA GLU A 448 21.15 -15.58 3.52
C GLU A 448 21.00 -15.47 2.00
N LYS A 449 19.79 -15.19 1.50
CA LYS A 449 19.50 -15.02 0.06
C LYS A 449 19.93 -13.66 -0.49
N GLN A 450 19.97 -12.64 0.36
CA GLN A 450 20.29 -11.22 0.06
C GLN A 450 19.48 -10.60 -1.09
N GLY A 451 18.61 -9.64 -0.77
CA GLY A 451 17.81 -8.91 -1.76
C GLY A 451 16.41 -9.49 -1.96
N PHE A 452 15.66 -8.87 -2.87
CA PHE A 452 14.29 -9.27 -3.20
C PHE A 452 14.27 -10.40 -4.24
N ASP A 453 13.21 -11.19 -4.33
CA ASP A 453 13.07 -12.21 -5.38
C ASP A 453 12.47 -11.61 -6.65
N ILE A 454 11.62 -10.58 -6.50
CA ILE A 454 10.94 -9.88 -7.60
C ILE A 454 10.96 -8.38 -7.30
N VAL A 455 11.34 -7.57 -8.29
CA VAL A 455 11.16 -6.12 -8.26
C VAL A 455 10.21 -5.76 -9.40
N ILE A 456 9.06 -5.19 -9.06
CA ILE A 456 7.98 -4.89 -9.99
C ILE A 456 7.43 -3.49 -9.72
N GLY A 457 7.16 -2.74 -10.76
CA GLY A 457 6.62 -1.40 -10.64
C GLY A 457 6.40 -0.80 -12.01
N ASN A 458 5.77 0.37 -12.04
CA ASN A 458 5.52 1.03 -13.30
C ASN A 458 6.82 1.64 -13.86
N PRO A 459 7.27 1.28 -15.07
CA PRO A 459 8.29 2.08 -15.76
C PRO A 459 7.72 3.48 -16.10
N PRO A 460 8.52 4.55 -16.05
CA PRO A 460 8.02 5.90 -16.31
C PRO A 460 7.52 6.05 -17.77
N TYR A 461 6.23 6.33 -17.95
CA TYR A 461 5.61 6.60 -19.25
C TYR A 461 5.73 8.08 -19.63
N VAL A 462 6.84 8.50 -20.25
CA VAL A 462 6.88 9.85 -20.86
C VAL A 462 6.19 9.80 -22.22
N ARG A 463 5.07 10.54 -22.40
CA ARG A 463 4.51 10.82 -23.74
C ARG A 463 5.42 11.83 -24.46
N GLN A 464 5.81 11.51 -25.69
CA GLN A 464 6.68 12.33 -26.55
C GLN A 464 6.17 13.76 -26.77
N GLU A 465 4.87 13.98 -26.58
CA GLU A 465 4.12 15.18 -26.97
C GLU A 465 4.27 16.38 -26.00
N PHE A 466 4.70 16.13 -24.75
CA PHE A 466 4.86 17.18 -23.72
C PHE A 466 6.29 17.69 -23.59
N ILE A 467 7.18 17.34 -24.52
CA ILE A 467 8.51 17.91 -24.60
C ILE A 467 8.38 19.27 -25.30
N ASP A 468 8.25 20.32 -24.51
CA ASP A 468 8.20 21.70 -25.00
C ASP A 468 9.49 22.00 -25.78
N ASN A 469 9.35 22.49 -27.01
CA ASN A 469 10.43 22.78 -27.96
C ASN A 469 11.33 23.98 -27.54
N LYS A 470 11.31 24.35 -26.26
CA LYS A 470 11.96 25.55 -25.71
C LYS A 470 12.87 25.28 -24.52
N MET A 471 13.61 24.18 -24.51
CA MET A 471 14.95 24.17 -23.91
C MET A 471 15.85 23.18 -24.65
N ASN A 472 16.87 23.71 -25.32
CA ASN A 472 18.03 22.96 -25.79
C ASN A 472 18.77 22.36 -24.58
N LEU A 473 18.26 21.27 -24.03
CA LEU A 473 18.96 20.41 -23.09
C LEU A 473 18.94 19.00 -23.69
N GLY A 474 19.95 18.74 -24.52
CA GLY A 474 20.19 17.42 -25.09
C GLY A 474 20.24 16.34 -24.01
N GLY A 475 19.58 15.21 -24.28
CA GLY A 475 19.92 13.92 -23.68
C GLY A 475 19.17 13.46 -22.42
N LYS A 476 17.90 13.85 -22.19
CA LYS A 476 17.17 13.48 -20.94
C LYS A 476 15.99 12.49 -21.06
N TYR A 477 15.95 11.61 -22.07
CA TYR A 477 15.14 10.38 -22.01
C TYR A 477 16.00 9.17 -21.60
N THR A 478 17.16 9.03 -22.25
CA THR A 478 18.15 8.02 -21.92
C THR A 478 18.73 8.26 -20.53
N SER A 479 19.04 9.50 -20.11
CA SER A 479 19.72 9.67 -18.82
C SER A 479 18.89 9.29 -17.60
N TYR A 480 17.56 9.48 -17.57
CA TYR A 480 16.74 9.18 -16.37
C TYR A 480 16.38 7.69 -16.28
N LYS A 481 15.87 7.11 -17.38
CA LYS A 481 15.61 5.66 -17.45
C LYS A 481 16.90 4.87 -17.27
N GLN A 482 18.00 5.29 -17.92
CA GLN A 482 19.32 4.73 -17.68
C GLN A 482 19.86 5.09 -16.29
N SER A 483 19.42 6.15 -15.61
CA SER A 483 19.86 6.41 -14.21
C SER A 483 19.10 5.60 -13.19
N LEU A 484 17.81 5.30 -13.39
CA LEU A 484 17.05 4.36 -12.56
C LEU A 484 17.53 2.92 -12.82
N ILE A 485 17.67 2.54 -14.08
CA ILE A 485 18.28 1.27 -14.49
C ILE A 485 19.70 1.21 -13.94
N ASN A 486 20.58 2.16 -14.23
CA ASN A 486 21.94 2.17 -13.70
C ASN A 486 21.98 2.37 -12.18
N SER A 487 20.97 2.93 -11.49
CA SER A 487 20.97 2.98 -10.03
C SER A 487 20.64 1.60 -9.48
N ILE A 488 19.62 0.93 -10.00
CA ILE A 488 19.30 -0.45 -9.61
C ILE A 488 20.47 -1.39 -9.97
N TYR A 489 21.06 -1.27 -11.16
CA TYR A 489 22.23 -2.05 -11.60
C TYR A 489 23.53 -1.66 -10.86
N ARG A 490 23.74 -0.39 -10.47
CA ARG A 490 24.93 0.01 -9.65
C ARG A 490 24.77 -0.37 -8.19
N LEU A 491 23.56 -0.34 -7.65
CA LEU A 491 23.26 -0.76 -6.29
C LEU A 491 23.31 -2.30 -6.19
N TYR A 492 22.92 -3.03 -7.25
CA TYR A 492 22.83 -4.50 -7.25
C TYR A 492 23.38 -5.17 -8.54
N PRO A 493 24.69 -5.08 -8.83
CA PRO A 493 25.27 -5.55 -10.09
C PRO A 493 25.22 -7.07 -10.30
N GLU A 494 25.21 -7.88 -9.24
CA GLU A 494 25.12 -9.35 -9.31
C GLU A 494 23.69 -9.90 -9.28
N PHE A 495 22.69 -9.05 -9.02
CA PHE A 495 21.28 -9.43 -8.92
C PHE A 495 20.66 -9.75 -10.28
N PHE A 496 21.20 -9.15 -11.34
CA PHE A 496 20.90 -9.47 -12.73
C PHE A 496 22.04 -10.26 -13.38
N ASN A 497 22.59 -11.25 -12.66
CA ASN A 497 23.50 -12.24 -13.23
C ASN A 497 23.02 -12.58 -14.65
N PHE A 498 23.91 -12.47 -15.65
CA PHE A 498 23.60 -12.65 -17.08
C PHE A 498 22.75 -13.94 -17.25
N GLY A 499 21.43 -13.79 -17.32
CA GLY A 499 20.47 -14.88 -17.17
C GLY A 499 19.10 -14.46 -16.63
N CYS A 500 19.00 -13.48 -15.73
CA CYS A 500 17.71 -12.96 -15.27
C CYS A 500 17.17 -11.87 -16.20
N VAL A 501 16.00 -12.11 -16.81
CA VAL A 501 15.28 -11.11 -17.62
C VAL A 501 14.58 -10.12 -16.69
N PRO A 502 14.91 -8.82 -16.68
CA PRO A 502 14.00 -7.80 -16.18
C PRO A 502 12.77 -7.85 -17.09
N ILE A 503 11.59 -8.19 -16.55
CA ILE A 503 10.33 -8.06 -17.32
C ILE A 503 10.00 -6.56 -17.41
N LEU A 504 10.74 -5.86 -18.26
CA LEU A 504 10.34 -4.58 -18.83
C LEU A 504 9.75 -4.93 -20.19
N MET A 505 8.44 -5.18 -20.25
CA MET A 505 7.77 -5.33 -21.54
C MET A 505 7.99 -4.03 -22.33
N LYS A 506 8.77 -4.13 -23.42
CA LYS A 506 8.64 -3.19 -24.54
C LYS A 506 7.23 -3.40 -25.10
N CYS A 507 6.32 -2.47 -24.87
CA CYS A 507 5.21 -2.28 -25.79
C CYS A 507 5.83 -2.07 -27.18
N ARG A 508 5.53 -2.97 -28.11
CA ARG A 508 5.85 -2.78 -29.53
C ARG A 508 5.01 -1.62 -30.07
N ASP A 509 5.60 -0.94 -31.04
CA ASP A 509 5.08 0.21 -31.80
C ASP A 509 3.64 0.04 -32.30
#